data_AF-A0A1G3JE97-F1
#
_entry.id   AF-A0A1G3JE97-F1
#
_cell.length_a   1.000
_cell.length_b   1.000
_cell.length_c   1.000
_cell.angle_alpha   90.00
_cell.angle_beta   90.00
_cell.angle_gamma   90.00
#
_symmetry.space_group_name_H-M   'P 1'
#
loop_
_entity.id
_entity.type
_entity.pdbx_description
1 polymer ?
#
loop_
_entity_poly.entity_id
_entity_poly.type
_entity_poly.pdbx_seq_one_letter_code
_entity_poly.pdbx_strand_id
1 'polypeptide(L)'
;MSQISLPFDWHGDARDGDFLVSEANAQAVTHLERWRDWPLSVSVLTGPPRSGRSTLARHFARMSGGTIIDDAQGQDEHRLFHAWNTAQTDRRPLLMVGLTPPASWTVTLPDLRSRLAAVPHVAIAEPDEALARALIAR
;
A
#
# COMPACT_ATOMS: atom_id res chain seq x y z
N MET A 1 24.56 23.09 -16.76
CA MET A 1 25.07 21.74 -16.55
C MET A 1 23.87 20.86 -16.29
N SER A 2 23.45 20.13 -17.31
CA SER A 2 22.18 19.41 -17.34
C SER A 2 22.35 18.08 -16.62
N GLN A 3 21.78 17.96 -15.43
CA GLN A 3 21.63 16.69 -14.73
C GLN A 3 20.64 15.86 -15.54
N ILE A 4 21.11 14.76 -16.12
CA ILE A 4 20.25 13.71 -16.64
C ILE A 4 19.77 12.95 -15.40
N SER A 5 18.70 13.44 -14.77
CA SER A 5 18.03 12.69 -13.71
C SER A 5 17.49 11.42 -14.34
N LEU A 6 17.93 10.26 -13.85
CA LEU A 6 17.22 9.01 -14.05
C LEU A 6 15.76 9.23 -13.61
N PRO A 7 14.77 8.54 -14.20
CA PRO A 7 13.35 8.75 -13.89
C PRO A 7 12.91 8.29 -12.49
N PHE A 8 13.85 8.13 -11.55
CA PHE A 8 13.61 7.52 -10.24
C PHE A 8 14.01 8.45 -9.10
N ASP A 9 13.00 8.83 -8.34
CA ASP A 9 13.17 9.61 -7.12
C ASP A 9 13.32 8.66 -5.93
N TRP A 10 14.49 8.69 -5.30
CA TRP A 10 14.75 7.91 -4.09
C TRP A 10 14.05 8.54 -2.88
N HIS A 11 13.25 7.75 -2.17
CA HIS A 11 12.53 8.20 -0.97
C HIS A 11 13.05 7.48 0.28
N GLY A 12 14.14 7.98 0.86
CA GLY A 12 14.63 7.61 2.19
C GLY A 12 16.13 7.88 2.44
N ASP A 13 16.58 7.64 3.67
CA ASP A 13 17.97 7.83 4.13
C ASP A 13 18.61 6.44 4.30
N ALA A 14 19.81 6.25 3.74
CA ALA A 14 20.40 4.96 3.33
C ALA A 14 20.63 3.91 4.45
N ARG A 15 20.23 4.19 5.69
CA ARG A 15 20.24 3.25 6.82
C ARG A 15 18.91 2.51 7.01
N ASP A 16 17.82 2.89 6.33
CA ASP A 16 16.46 2.48 6.69
C ASP A 16 15.61 1.90 5.53
N GLY A 17 16.24 1.09 4.68
CA GLY A 17 15.53 0.21 3.74
C GLY A 17 14.72 0.94 2.67
N ASP A 18 15.35 1.89 1.99
CA ASP A 18 14.73 2.72 0.94
C ASP A 18 14.02 1.89 -0.13
N PHE A 19 12.88 2.42 -0.57
CA PHE A 19 12.18 1.95 -1.76
C PHE A 19 12.37 2.97 -2.88
N LEU A 20 12.32 2.46 -4.11
CA LEU A 20 12.46 3.29 -5.30
C LEU A 20 11.08 3.75 -5.76
N VAL A 21 10.93 5.05 -6.04
CA VAL A 21 9.72 5.58 -6.67
C VAL A 21 9.91 5.57 -8.19
N SER A 22 8.95 4.96 -8.88
CA SER A 22 8.82 5.02 -10.34
C SER A 22 7.38 5.33 -10.73
N GLU A 23 7.13 5.51 -12.03
CA GLU A 23 5.77 5.66 -12.55
C GLU A 23 4.85 4.50 -12.10
N ALA A 24 5.38 3.28 -11.98
CA ALA A 24 4.61 2.10 -11.58
C ALA A 24 4.03 2.18 -10.16
N ASN A 25 4.65 2.95 -9.24
CA ASN A 25 4.23 3.04 -7.85
C ASN A 25 3.98 4.48 -7.34
N ALA A 26 4.27 5.52 -8.13
CA ALA A 26 4.18 6.92 -7.70
C ALA A 26 2.79 7.30 -7.17
N GLN A 27 1.72 6.80 -7.78
CA GLN A 27 0.36 7.02 -7.30
C GLN A 27 0.11 6.37 -5.94
N ALA A 28 0.60 5.15 -5.74
CA ALA A 28 0.50 4.45 -4.46
C ALA A 28 1.28 5.18 -3.38
N VAL A 29 2.49 5.64 -3.68
CA VAL A 29 3.35 6.40 -2.77
C VAL A 29 2.66 7.69 -2.33
N THR A 30 2.22 8.50 -3.29
CA THR A 30 1.52 9.77 -3.02
C THR A 30 0.27 9.55 -2.16
N HIS A 31 -0.51 8.50 -2.44
CA HIS A 31 -1.70 8.15 -1.67
C HIS A 31 -1.38 7.76 -0.23
N LEU A 32 -0.31 6.98 -0.02
CA LEU A 32 0.11 6.55 1.32
C LEU A 32 0.77 7.67 2.13
N GLU A 33 1.46 8.62 1.50
CA GLU A 33 1.99 9.83 2.16
C GLU A 33 0.85 10.74 2.65
N ARG A 34 -0.26 10.78 1.92
CA ARG A 34 -1.48 11.54 2.26
C ARG A 34 -2.46 10.76 3.13
N TRP A 35 -1.97 9.81 3.93
CA TRP A 35 -2.82 8.97 4.79
C TRP A 35 -3.69 9.76 5.78
N ARG A 36 -3.25 10.97 6.17
CA ARG A 36 -4.01 11.86 7.06
C ARG A 36 -5.28 12.42 6.41
N ASP A 37 -5.33 12.43 5.09
CA ASP A 37 -6.45 12.92 4.28
C ASP A 37 -7.43 11.80 3.92
N TRP A 38 -7.14 10.55 4.30
CA TRP A 38 -8.03 9.45 3.96
C TRP A 38 -9.40 9.64 4.62
N PRO A 39 -10.50 9.49 3.85
CA PRO A 39 -11.85 9.67 4.39
C PRO A 39 -12.21 8.60 5.41
N LEU A 40 -11.63 7.41 5.25
CA LEU A 40 -11.66 6.30 6.17
C LEU A 40 -10.23 6.13 6.67
N SER A 41 -10.01 5.84 7.95
CA SER A 41 -8.69 5.47 8.48
C SER A 41 -8.24 4.09 7.95
N VAL A 42 -8.69 3.69 6.76
CA VAL A 42 -8.44 2.41 6.12
C VAL A 42 -8.25 2.63 4.62
N SER A 43 -7.22 1.99 4.05
CA SER A 43 -7.03 1.89 2.61
C SER A 43 -6.54 0.51 2.20
N VAL A 44 -6.69 0.17 0.91
CA VAL A 44 -6.21 -1.06 0.31
C VAL A 44 -5.12 -0.76 -0.71
N LEU A 45 -3.95 -1.40 -0.57
CA LEU A 45 -2.87 -1.40 -1.54
C LEU A 45 -2.84 -2.72 -2.29
N THR A 46 -2.88 -2.67 -3.63
CA THR A 46 -2.75 -3.88 -4.46
C THR A 46 -1.64 -3.79 -5.48
N GLY A 47 -1.40 -4.88 -6.21
CA GLY A 47 -0.36 -4.97 -7.22
C GLY A 47 0.19 -6.39 -7.38
N PRO A 48 1.00 -6.64 -8.41
CA PRO A 48 1.46 -7.97 -8.76
C PRO A 48 2.49 -8.52 -7.76
N PRO A 49 2.80 -9.84 -7.79
CA PRO A 49 3.93 -10.39 -7.05
C PRO A 49 5.23 -9.63 -7.38
N ARG A 50 6.09 -9.40 -6.38
CA ARG A 50 7.39 -8.70 -6.51
C ARG A 50 7.31 -7.22 -6.94
N SER A 51 6.14 -6.59 -6.94
CA SER A 51 5.96 -5.14 -7.19
C SER A 51 6.47 -4.21 -6.08
N GLY A 52 6.96 -4.75 -4.97
CA GLY A 52 7.42 -3.94 -3.84
C GLY A 52 6.33 -3.51 -2.84
N ARG A 53 5.08 -4.00 -2.98
CA ARG A 53 3.97 -3.72 -2.06
C ARG A 53 4.32 -3.87 -0.59
N SER A 54 4.96 -4.97 -0.20
CA SER A 54 5.32 -5.20 1.21
C SER A 54 6.39 -4.21 1.69
N THR A 55 7.30 -3.75 0.82
CA THR A 55 8.27 -2.71 1.17
C THR A 55 7.57 -1.36 1.37
N LEU A 56 6.71 -0.99 0.43
CA LEU A 56 5.93 0.25 0.51
C LEU A 56 4.99 0.24 1.74
N ALA A 57 4.35 -0.89 2.04
CA ALA A 57 3.52 -1.04 3.23
C ALA A 57 4.33 -0.85 4.51
N ARG A 58 5.53 -1.47 4.63
CA ARG A 58 6.42 -1.28 5.78
C ARG A 58 6.84 0.18 5.95
N HIS A 59 7.14 0.88 4.85
CA HIS A 59 7.43 2.30 4.87
C HIS A 59 6.23 3.09 5.42
N PHE A 60 5.02 2.80 4.94
CA PHE A 60 3.79 3.40 5.45
C PHE A 60 3.64 3.19 6.97
N ALA A 61 3.85 1.98 7.52
CA ALA A 61 3.74 1.77 8.98
C ALA A 61 4.78 2.57 9.77
N ARG A 62 6.02 2.65 9.29
CA ARG A 62 7.07 3.47 9.93
C ARG A 62 6.69 4.96 9.94
N MET A 63 6.16 5.45 8.82
CA MET A 63 5.79 6.86 8.66
C MET A 63 4.52 7.23 9.45
N SER A 64 3.52 6.35 9.46
CA SER A 64 2.18 6.66 10.00
C SER A 64 1.94 6.15 11.42
N GLY A 65 2.74 5.18 11.90
CA GLY A 65 2.43 4.39 13.09
C GLY A 65 1.20 3.49 12.92
N GLY A 66 0.76 3.29 11.68
CA GLY A 66 -0.43 2.53 11.32
C GLY A 66 -0.25 1.01 11.34
N THR A 67 -1.36 0.30 11.24
CA THR A 67 -1.41 -1.15 11.20
C THR A 67 -1.36 -1.63 9.75
N ILE A 68 -0.64 -2.72 9.48
CA ILE A 68 -0.65 -3.39 8.17
C ILE A 68 -1.26 -4.77 8.33
N ILE A 69 -2.11 -5.17 7.38
CA ILE A 69 -2.52 -6.57 7.19
C ILE A 69 -2.08 -6.98 5.80
N ASP A 70 -1.07 -7.86 5.73
CA ASP A 70 -0.62 -8.45 4.46
C ASP A 70 -1.50 -9.64 4.07
N ASP A 71 -1.56 -9.91 2.77
CA ASP A 71 -2.45 -10.91 2.16
C ASP A 71 -3.91 -10.83 2.65
N ALA A 72 -4.45 -9.61 2.72
CA ALA A 72 -5.74 -9.33 3.33
C ALA A 72 -6.89 -10.15 2.73
N GLN A 73 -6.86 -10.45 1.42
CA GLN A 73 -7.89 -11.27 0.77
C GLN A 73 -7.92 -12.73 1.25
N GLY A 74 -6.85 -13.22 1.88
CA GLY A 74 -6.75 -14.57 2.44
C GLY A 74 -6.93 -14.63 3.96
N GLN A 75 -7.14 -13.48 4.62
CA GLN A 75 -7.32 -13.42 6.07
C GLN A 75 -8.74 -13.76 6.48
N ASP A 76 -8.88 -14.16 7.74
CA ASP A 76 -10.17 -14.31 8.38
C ASP A 76 -10.98 -13.00 8.35
N GLU A 77 -12.25 -13.09 7.94
CA GLU A 77 -13.13 -11.94 7.75
C GLU A 77 -13.41 -11.21 9.07
N HIS A 78 -13.55 -11.93 10.19
CA HIS A 78 -13.75 -11.30 11.49
C HIS A 78 -12.52 -10.51 11.92
N ARG A 79 -11.31 -11.05 11.68
CA ARG A 79 -10.06 -10.31 11.92
C ARG A 79 -9.99 -9.01 11.13
N LEU A 80 -10.32 -9.04 9.82
CA LEU A 80 -10.35 -7.83 8.99
C LEU A 80 -11.37 -6.82 9.51
N PHE A 81 -12.55 -7.30 9.89
CA PHE A 81 -13.62 -6.48 10.43
C PHE A 81 -13.23 -5.82 11.76
N HIS A 82 -12.61 -6.56 12.67
CA HIS A 82 -12.11 -6.02 13.93
C HIS A 82 -11.03 -4.97 13.70
N ALA A 83 -10.04 -5.26 12.84
CA ALA A 83 -8.99 -4.31 12.52
C ALA A 83 -9.53 -3.02 11.90
N TRP A 84 -10.51 -3.13 10.99
CA TRP A 84 -11.20 -1.98 10.42
C TRP A 84 -11.84 -1.13 11.51
N ASN A 85 -12.60 -1.73 12.40
CA ASN A 85 -13.30 -1.00 13.46
C ASN A 85 -12.29 -0.32 14.40
N THR A 86 -11.23 -1.01 14.81
CA THR A 86 -10.15 -0.43 15.61
C THR A 86 -9.50 0.78 14.91
N ALA A 87 -9.22 0.68 13.61
CA ALA A 87 -8.64 1.77 12.84
C ALA A 87 -9.52 3.02 12.86
N GLN A 88 -10.84 2.83 12.69
CA GLN A 88 -11.82 3.92 12.73
C GLN A 88 -11.95 4.52 14.13
N THR A 89 -12.01 3.69 15.18
CA THR A 89 -12.17 4.14 16.57
C THR A 89 -10.94 4.89 17.07
N ASP A 90 -9.75 4.32 16.84
CA ASP A 90 -8.49 4.87 17.36
C ASP A 90 -7.91 5.96 16.46
N ARG A 91 -8.52 6.18 15.29
CA ARG A 91 -8.03 7.07 14.21
C ARG A 91 -6.57 6.76 13.84
N ARG A 92 -6.21 5.48 13.89
CA ARG A 92 -4.92 4.95 13.45
C ARG A 92 -5.11 4.30 12.09
N PRO A 93 -4.29 4.65 11.09
CA PRO A 93 -4.56 4.19 9.74
C PRO A 93 -4.24 2.70 9.59
N LEU A 94 -5.14 1.97 8.94
CA LEU A 94 -4.98 0.57 8.57
C LEU A 94 -4.73 0.48 7.07
N LEU A 95 -3.64 -0.20 6.70
CA LEU A 95 -3.36 -0.57 5.32
C LEU A 95 -3.56 -2.07 5.14
N MET A 96 -4.54 -2.44 4.31
CA MET A 96 -4.72 -3.81 3.86
C MET A 96 -3.97 -4.01 2.54
N VAL A 97 -3.15 -5.04 2.45
CA VAL A 97 -2.36 -5.34 1.24
C VAL A 97 -2.92 -6.59 0.59
N GLY A 98 -3.17 -6.55 -0.71
CA GLY A 98 -3.69 -7.71 -1.44
C GLY A 98 -3.27 -7.77 -2.90
N LEU A 99 -3.52 -8.89 -3.56
CA LEU A 99 -3.16 -9.07 -4.98
C LEU A 99 -4.17 -8.44 -5.94
N THR A 100 -5.45 -8.52 -5.60
CA THR A 100 -6.56 -8.06 -6.46
C THR A 100 -7.35 -6.95 -5.77
N PRO A 101 -8.11 -6.13 -6.53
CA PRO A 101 -8.94 -5.08 -5.95
C PRO A 101 -9.93 -5.62 -4.91
N PRO A 102 -10.26 -4.88 -3.84
CA PRO A 102 -11.13 -5.36 -2.76
C PRO A 102 -12.54 -5.72 -3.21
N ALA A 103 -13.03 -5.10 -4.29
CA ALA A 103 -14.31 -5.43 -4.91
C ALA A 103 -14.37 -6.85 -5.53
N SER A 104 -13.21 -7.48 -5.77
CA SER A 104 -13.11 -8.85 -6.30
C SER A 104 -12.99 -9.93 -5.22
N TRP A 105 -12.84 -9.54 -3.95
CA TRP A 105 -12.64 -10.50 -2.87
C TRP A 105 -13.96 -11.22 -2.56
N THR A 106 -13.86 -12.53 -2.32
CA THR A 106 -15.02 -13.32 -1.90
C THR A 106 -15.20 -13.15 -0.40
N VAL A 107 -16.19 -12.33 0.01
CA VAL A 107 -16.45 -11.97 1.42
C VAL A 107 -17.88 -12.32 1.77
N THR A 108 -18.06 -13.19 2.76
CA THR A 108 -19.37 -13.70 3.19
C THR A 108 -20.06 -12.74 4.16
N LEU A 109 -19.32 -12.07 5.03
CA LEU A 109 -19.81 -11.12 6.02
C LEU A 109 -20.35 -9.85 5.33
N PRO A 110 -21.67 -9.59 5.37
CA PRO A 110 -22.28 -8.49 4.61
C PRO A 110 -21.71 -7.11 4.97
N ASP A 111 -21.44 -6.93 6.26
CA ASP A 111 -20.93 -5.71 6.86
C ASP A 111 -19.51 -5.36 6.39
N LEU A 112 -18.64 -6.37 6.28
CA LEU A 112 -17.29 -6.20 5.74
C LEU A 112 -17.34 -5.98 4.23
N ARG A 113 -18.22 -6.68 3.52
CA ARG A 113 -18.40 -6.51 2.07
C ARG A 113 -18.75 -5.08 1.70
N SER A 114 -19.74 -4.48 2.37
CA SER A 114 -20.11 -3.08 2.11
C SER A 114 -18.97 -2.09 2.41
N ARG A 115 -18.19 -2.35 3.46
CA ARG A 115 -17.00 -1.54 3.80
C ARG A 115 -15.91 -1.65 2.72
N LEU A 116 -15.60 -2.87 2.27
CA LEU A 116 -14.61 -3.12 1.21
C LEU A 116 -15.06 -2.57 -0.15
N ALA A 117 -16.36 -2.46 -0.42
CA ALA A 117 -16.87 -1.83 -1.63
C ALA A 117 -16.64 -0.31 -1.67
N ALA A 118 -16.52 0.34 -0.51
CA ALA A 118 -16.35 1.78 -0.38
C ALA A 118 -14.92 2.22 0.01
N VAL A 119 -14.03 1.26 0.27
CA VAL A 119 -12.68 1.56 0.76
C VAL A 119 -11.83 2.22 -0.34
N PRO A 120 -11.08 3.30 -0.03
CA PRO A 120 -10.07 3.81 -0.94
C PRO A 120 -9.06 2.72 -1.31
N HIS A 121 -8.88 2.50 -2.60
CA HIS A 121 -8.02 1.49 -3.18
C HIS A 121 -6.99 2.15 -4.11
N VAL A 122 -5.73 1.75 -3.97
CA VAL A 122 -4.65 2.12 -4.89
C VAL A 122 -3.88 0.89 -5.31
N ALA A 123 -3.44 0.86 -6.57
CA ALA A 123 -2.69 -0.25 -7.14
C ALA A 123 -1.27 0.18 -7.53
N ILE A 124 -0.31 -0.72 -7.32
CA ILE A 124 1.01 -0.67 -7.95
C ILE A 124 0.91 -1.44 -9.28
N ALA A 125 1.40 -0.83 -10.35
CA ALA A 125 1.49 -1.48 -11.65
C ALA A 125 2.59 -2.57 -11.66
N GLU A 126 2.73 -3.28 -12.78
CA GLU A 126 3.91 -4.14 -12.95
C GLU A 126 5.19 -3.29 -12.91
N PRO A 127 6.27 -3.79 -12.25
CA PRO A 127 7.57 -3.14 -12.29
C PRO A 127 7.98 -2.84 -13.73
N ASP A 128 8.23 -1.58 -14.02
CA ASP A 128 8.84 -1.20 -15.29
C ASP A 128 10.30 -1.73 -15.37
N GLU A 129 10.83 -1.82 -16.60
CA GLU A 129 12.18 -2.34 -16.84
C GLU A 129 13.24 -1.54 -16.07
N ALA A 130 12.99 -0.26 -15.86
CA ALA A 130 13.95 0.63 -15.25
C ALA A 130 14.00 0.42 -13.71
N LEU A 131 12.87 0.08 -13.04
CA LEU A 131 12.83 -0.37 -11.65
C LEU A 131 13.59 -1.70 -11.49
N ALA A 132 13.45 -2.63 -12.44
CA ALA A 132 14.20 -3.88 -12.43
C ALA A 132 15.72 -3.64 -12.53
N ARG A 133 16.15 -2.72 -13.42
CA ARG A 133 17.57 -2.33 -13.56
C ARG A 133 18.11 -1.66 -12.30
N ALA A 134 17.34 -0.78 -11.66
CA ALA A 134 17.76 -0.09 -10.44
C ALA A 134 17.94 -1.04 -9.25
N LEU A 135 17.14 -2.12 -9.16
CA LEU A 135 17.31 -3.16 -8.14
C LEU A 135 18.55 -4.04 -8.35
N ILE A 136 18.96 -4.26 -9.61
CA ILE A 136 20.18 -5.02 -9.95
C ILE A 136 21.46 -4.19 -9.70
N ALA A 137 21.36 -2.87 -9.80
CA ALA A 137 22.50 -1.95 -9.59
C ALA A 137 22.83 -1.70 -8.10
N ARG A 138 22.13 -2.36 -7.17
CA ARG A 138 22.35 -2.27 -5.72
C ARG A 138 23.08 -3.51 -5.21
#